data_AF-A0A849PNS6-F1
#
_entry.id   AF-A0A849PNS6-F1
#
_cell.length_a   1.000
_cell.length_b   1.000
_cell.length_c   1.000
_cell.angle_alpha   90.00
_cell.angle_beta   90.00
_cell.angle_gamma   90.00
#
_symmetry.space_group_name_H-M   'P 1'
#
loop_
_entity.id
_entity.type
_entity.pdbx_description
1 polymer ?
#
loop_
_entity_poly.entity_id
_entity_poly.type
_entity_poly.pdbx_seq_one_letter_code
_entity_poly.pdbx_strand_id
1 'polypeptide(L)'
;MGMKRIITATVLTLALIIISTTTAAALSCSDGDICINQSGWWRDNGALNTTTTPIQAAVDNATAGETICVKAGSYTEKVNIATPHLTLRGEGAGVVTVNVTSISDHAFEVTANYVNISGFNATGATDFPHAGIYLGGVDYCNISENTVSNNYRGIDLGDSSNYNTLRNNTALNNYYGIYLRSSSNYNTLTSNTASNNSYGIELHSSSNNTLVSNNASLNDYDGIYLYSSSNYNTLTYNNCSNNNDGIVLSHSSNYNTLTSNNAILNDYNGIQLYSSSNNTLTYNNCSNNSVGIDLGDSSNNTLVNNTASNNSVGIDLGDSSNNTLVNNTASNNTHGIYLSSSSNYNTLVNNTASNNTRGIELYSSSNNTLVSNTASLNDYHGIYLWYSSNYNTLVNNTASNNTRGIDLYSSSNNTLASNTANSNNYYGIYLTSSSNYNTLTSNTANSNNYYGIYLTSSSNYNTLTSNTASSNYYDGIYLYSSNNNTLTNNTASNNMRGIYLYSSNNNTLTNNTADLNSDHGIYLHKSSNNTLSSNIANLNDNNGIYLYLSSNYNMLTNNIANSNNYGIYLYSSSN
;
A
#
# COMPACT_ATOMS: atom_id res chain seq x y z
N MET A 1 -14.61 -24.88 -32.21
CA MET A 1 -13.89 -24.17 -31.12
C MET A 1 -14.13 -22.68 -31.32
N GLY A 2 -15.15 -22.06 -30.73
CA GLY A 2 -15.28 -21.83 -29.30
C GLY A 2 -14.64 -20.49 -28.89
N MET A 3 -14.96 -19.39 -29.60
CA MET A 3 -14.54 -18.02 -29.23
C MET A 3 -15.23 -17.60 -27.93
N LYS A 4 -14.52 -17.64 -26.81
CA LYS A 4 -14.91 -16.91 -25.60
C LYS A 4 -14.33 -15.50 -25.67
N ARG A 5 -15.20 -14.54 -25.95
CA ARG A 5 -15.01 -13.12 -25.64
C ARG A 5 -14.82 -12.98 -24.13
N ILE A 6 -13.66 -12.51 -23.69
CA ILE A 6 -13.46 -12.00 -22.33
C ILE A 6 -13.88 -10.54 -22.38
N ILE A 7 -15.06 -10.25 -21.83
CA ILE A 7 -15.52 -8.90 -21.55
C ILE A 7 -14.82 -8.48 -20.27
N THR A 8 -13.93 -7.50 -20.35
CA THR A 8 -13.38 -6.78 -19.20
C THR A 8 -14.52 -5.99 -18.55
N ALA A 9 -14.97 -6.44 -17.38
CA ALA A 9 -15.91 -5.70 -16.56
C ALA A 9 -15.15 -4.58 -15.84
N THR A 10 -15.18 -3.38 -16.40
CA THR A 10 -14.88 -2.15 -15.67
C THR A 10 -15.93 -2.01 -14.56
N VAL A 11 -15.54 -2.25 -13.31
CA VAL A 11 -16.39 -1.96 -12.15
C VAL A 11 -16.39 -0.46 -11.96
N LEU A 12 -17.32 0.21 -12.65
CA LEU A 12 -17.74 1.56 -12.33
C LEU A 12 -18.66 1.44 -11.11
N THR A 13 -18.11 1.62 -9.90
CA THR A 13 -18.94 1.79 -8.70
C THR A 13 -19.69 3.11 -8.81
N LEU A 14 -20.85 3.05 -9.46
CA LEU A 14 -21.85 4.09 -9.43
C LEU A 14 -22.30 4.19 -7.96
N ALA A 15 -21.88 5.24 -7.27
CA ALA A 15 -22.45 5.61 -5.97
C ALA A 15 -23.94 5.90 -6.20
N LEU A 16 -24.77 4.89 -5.98
CA LEU A 16 -26.21 5.03 -6.02
C LEU A 16 -26.57 5.89 -4.79
N ILE A 17 -26.71 7.20 -5.00
CA ILE A 17 -27.39 8.07 -4.05
C ILE A 17 -28.84 7.59 -4.04
N ILE A 18 -29.14 6.63 -3.17
CA ILE A 18 -30.51 6.34 -2.78
C ILE A 18 -30.93 7.55 -1.95
N ILE A 19 -31.50 8.55 -2.62
CA ILE A 19 -32.35 9.53 -1.95
C ILE A 19 -33.58 8.72 -1.52
N SER A 20 -33.51 8.08 -0.35
CA SER A 20 -34.72 7.58 0.27
C SER A 20 -35.52 8.80 0.68
N THR A 21 -36.47 9.21 -0.16
CA THR A 21 -37.56 10.07 0.25
C THR A 21 -38.51 9.23 1.12
N THR A 22 -38.01 8.75 2.26
CA THR A 22 -38.89 8.47 3.38
C THR A 22 -39.36 9.84 3.83
N THR A 23 -40.60 10.18 3.50
CA THR A 23 -41.32 11.23 4.21
C THR A 23 -41.09 10.97 5.69
N ALA A 24 -40.29 11.82 6.36
CA ALA A 24 -40.12 11.75 7.79
C ALA A 24 -41.51 11.73 8.40
N ALA A 25 -41.85 10.66 9.14
CA ALA A 25 -43.02 10.69 9.99
C ALA A 25 -42.86 11.95 10.85
N ALA A 26 -43.86 12.85 10.80
CA ALA A 26 -43.83 14.07 11.61
C ALA A 26 -43.52 13.66 13.05
N LEU A 27 -42.46 14.22 13.62
CA LEU A 27 -42.01 13.88 14.97
C LEU A 27 -43.15 14.23 15.93
N SER A 28 -43.85 13.23 16.45
CA SER A 28 -44.86 13.45 17.48
C SER A 28 -44.15 13.49 18.82
N CYS A 29 -44.17 14.64 19.51
CA CYS A 29 -43.93 14.64 20.95
C CYS A 29 -44.86 13.59 21.59
N SER A 30 -44.30 12.75 22.45
CA SER A 30 -45.07 11.84 23.30
C SER A 30 -45.42 12.51 24.64
N ASP A 31 -46.41 11.96 25.33
CA ASP A 31 -46.80 12.41 26.68
C ASP A 31 -45.58 12.41 27.61
N GLY A 32 -45.25 13.58 28.17
CA GLY A 32 -44.09 13.78 29.05
C GLY A 32 -42.90 14.50 28.41
N ASP A 33 -42.87 14.65 27.09
CA ASP A 33 -41.81 15.39 26.39
C ASP A 33 -41.92 16.91 26.58
N ILE A 34 -40.79 17.60 26.48
CA ILE A 34 -40.74 19.06 26.32
C ILE A 34 -40.75 19.37 24.82
N CYS A 35 -41.79 20.04 24.33
CA CYS A 35 -41.89 20.43 22.93
C CYS A 35 -41.42 21.86 22.72
N ILE A 36 -40.73 22.11 21.60
CA ILE A 36 -40.22 23.42 21.20
C ILE A 36 -40.73 23.81 19.81
N ASN A 37 -41.04 25.08 19.63
CA ASN A 37 -41.10 25.75 18.33
C ASN A 37 -40.32 27.09 18.41
N GLN A 38 -40.29 27.84 17.31
CA GLN A 38 -39.55 29.11 17.27
C GLN A 38 -40.08 30.20 18.23
N SER A 39 -41.29 30.06 18.79
CA SER A 39 -41.86 31.05 19.70
C SER A 39 -41.71 30.70 21.18
N GLY A 40 -41.30 29.47 21.52
CA GLY A 40 -41.19 29.04 22.91
C GLY A 40 -41.16 27.52 23.10
N TRP A 41 -41.37 27.11 24.35
CA TRP A 41 -41.43 25.70 24.76
C TRP A 41 -42.64 25.41 25.66
N TRP A 42 -43.13 24.17 25.66
CA TRP A 42 -44.21 23.71 26.54
C TRP A 42 -44.04 22.23 26.88
N ARG A 43 -44.63 21.83 28.00
CA ARG A 43 -44.84 20.41 28.33
C ARG A 43 -46.20 19.98 27.79
N ASP A 44 -46.38 18.70 27.54
CA ASP A 44 -47.68 18.18 27.11
C ASP A 44 -48.84 18.71 27.99
N ASN A 45 -49.92 19.17 27.35
CA ASN A 45 -51.07 19.86 27.95
C ASN A 45 -50.76 21.14 28.76
N GLY A 46 -49.53 21.66 28.71
CA GLY A 46 -49.09 22.89 29.36
C GLY A 46 -49.25 24.15 28.49
N ALA A 47 -49.20 25.32 29.14
CA ALA A 47 -49.17 26.61 28.43
C ALA A 47 -47.82 26.84 27.73
N LEU A 48 -47.83 27.57 26.61
CA LEU A 48 -46.63 27.98 25.89
C LEU A 48 -45.82 28.99 26.72
N ASN A 49 -44.56 28.66 27.01
CA ASN A 49 -43.59 29.57 27.61
C ASN A 49 -42.82 30.29 26.49
N THR A 50 -43.15 31.55 26.24
CA THR A 50 -42.54 32.33 25.15
C THR A 50 -41.13 32.79 25.48
N THR A 51 -40.19 32.63 24.55
CA THR A 51 -38.80 33.07 24.69
C THR A 51 -38.13 33.20 23.32
N THR A 52 -37.02 33.93 23.24
CA THR A 52 -36.20 34.07 22.03
C THR A 52 -35.13 32.98 21.89
N THR A 53 -34.86 32.22 22.95
CA THR A 53 -33.91 31.08 22.99
C THR A 53 -34.62 29.84 23.49
N PRO A 54 -35.58 29.29 22.71
CA PRO A 54 -36.50 28.27 23.19
C PRO A 54 -35.84 26.91 23.42
N ILE A 55 -34.78 26.55 22.69
CA ILE A 55 -34.07 25.29 22.94
C ILE A 55 -33.30 25.38 24.26
N GLN A 56 -32.53 26.44 24.49
CA GLN A 56 -31.80 26.62 25.75
C GLN A 56 -32.76 26.69 26.94
N ALA A 57 -33.87 27.43 26.82
CA ALA A 57 -34.83 27.55 27.91
C ALA A 57 -35.49 26.20 28.27
N ALA A 58 -35.74 25.34 27.28
CA ALA A 58 -36.21 23.99 27.53
C ALA A 58 -35.15 23.13 28.21
N VAL A 59 -33.88 23.22 27.79
CA VAL A 59 -32.75 22.53 28.43
C VAL A 59 -32.60 22.93 29.90
N ASP A 60 -32.72 24.23 30.20
CA ASP A 60 -32.64 24.77 31.56
C ASP A 60 -33.78 24.27 32.48
N ASN A 61 -34.92 23.89 31.88
CA ASN A 61 -36.11 23.40 32.59
C ASN A 61 -36.30 21.87 32.50
N ALA A 62 -35.36 21.17 31.88
CA ALA A 62 -35.37 19.73 31.76
C ALA A 62 -34.67 19.08 32.95
N THR A 63 -35.18 17.92 33.35
CA THR A 63 -34.58 17.03 34.34
C THR A 63 -33.96 15.81 33.67
N ALA A 64 -33.02 15.15 34.34
CA ALA A 64 -32.29 14.02 33.78
C ALA A 64 -33.23 12.91 33.29
N GLY A 65 -33.00 12.42 32.07
CA GLY A 65 -33.82 11.39 31.42
C GLY A 65 -34.95 11.92 30.55
N GLU A 66 -35.24 13.23 30.60
CA GLU A 66 -36.30 13.81 29.77
C GLU A 66 -35.89 13.94 28.29
N THR A 67 -36.92 13.94 27.43
CA THR A 67 -36.78 14.17 25.99
C THR A 67 -37.31 15.55 25.62
N ILE A 68 -36.52 16.26 24.81
CA ILE A 68 -36.80 17.57 24.26
C ILE A 68 -36.99 17.42 22.74
N CYS A 69 -38.20 17.66 22.27
CA CYS A 69 -38.61 17.51 20.88
C CYS A 69 -38.70 18.89 20.19
N VAL A 70 -37.86 19.11 19.17
CA VAL A 70 -37.72 20.39 18.47
C VAL A 70 -38.39 20.33 17.10
N LYS A 71 -39.41 21.17 16.89
CA LYS A 71 -40.11 21.27 15.62
C LYS A 71 -39.28 21.99 14.56
N ALA A 72 -39.63 21.76 13.29
CA ALA A 72 -39.06 22.47 12.15
C ALA A 72 -39.00 23.98 12.38
N GLY A 73 -37.86 24.58 12.06
CA GLY A 73 -37.59 25.97 12.34
C GLY A 73 -36.10 26.30 12.32
N SER A 74 -35.81 27.60 12.32
CA SER A 74 -34.47 28.13 12.53
C SER A 74 -34.38 28.79 13.90
N TYR A 75 -33.40 28.38 14.69
CA TYR A 75 -33.19 28.77 16.08
C TYR A 75 -31.82 29.42 16.18
N THR A 76 -31.77 30.70 16.52
CA THR A 76 -30.50 31.43 16.69
C THR A 76 -30.18 31.55 18.18
N GLU A 77 -29.43 30.58 18.69
CA GLU A 77 -29.11 30.47 20.11
C GLU A 77 -27.88 29.60 20.34
N LYS A 78 -27.29 29.72 21.54
CA LYS A 78 -26.30 28.79 22.08
C LYS A 78 -27.03 27.76 22.96
N VAL A 79 -26.75 26.47 22.80
CA VAL A 79 -27.38 25.39 23.58
C VAL A 79 -26.33 24.70 24.47
N ASN A 80 -26.32 25.05 25.76
CA ASN A 80 -25.47 24.46 26.80
C ASN A 80 -26.23 23.34 27.52
N ILE A 81 -25.69 22.13 27.48
CA ILE A 81 -26.31 20.92 28.02
C ILE A 81 -25.45 20.40 29.17
N ALA A 82 -25.79 20.83 30.39
CA ALA A 82 -25.14 20.42 31.63
C ALA A 82 -25.95 19.39 32.44
N THR A 83 -27.17 19.06 31.99
CA THR A 83 -28.02 18.04 32.62
C THR A 83 -27.75 16.68 31.96
N PRO A 84 -27.40 15.62 32.71
CA PRO A 84 -27.10 14.32 32.15
C PRO A 84 -28.38 13.61 31.67
N HIS A 85 -28.21 12.58 30.83
CA HIS A 85 -29.31 11.75 30.32
C HIS A 85 -30.39 12.49 29.52
N LEU A 86 -30.13 13.72 29.07
CA LEU A 86 -31.09 14.42 28.20
C LEU A 86 -31.09 13.85 26.79
N THR A 87 -32.27 13.80 26.17
CA THR A 87 -32.42 13.47 24.76
C THR A 87 -32.98 14.67 24.01
N LEU A 88 -32.19 15.28 23.13
CA LEU A 88 -32.63 16.32 22.22
C LEU A 88 -32.90 15.69 20.84
N ARG A 89 -34.11 15.90 20.32
CA ARG A 89 -34.55 15.33 19.05
C ARG A 89 -35.24 16.37 18.18
N GLY A 90 -34.60 16.77 17.09
CA GLY A 90 -35.22 17.56 16.04
C GLY A 90 -36.07 16.72 15.10
N GLU A 91 -37.06 17.35 14.45
CA GLU A 91 -37.88 16.75 13.38
C GLU A 91 -37.05 16.28 12.17
N GLY A 92 -35.80 16.71 12.06
CA GLY A 92 -34.83 16.25 11.06
C GLY A 92 -33.84 17.34 10.70
N ALA A 93 -32.59 16.94 10.42
CA ALA A 93 -31.50 17.89 10.14
C ALA A 93 -31.76 18.75 8.89
N GLY A 94 -32.65 18.34 7.98
CA GLY A 94 -33.05 19.15 6.83
C GLY A 94 -34.03 20.29 7.16
N VAL A 95 -34.66 20.27 8.34
CA VAL A 95 -35.75 21.20 8.70
C VAL A 95 -35.58 21.90 10.05
N VAL A 96 -34.68 21.41 10.92
CA VAL A 96 -34.34 22.05 12.21
C VAL A 96 -32.91 22.60 12.13
N THR A 97 -32.76 23.92 12.06
CA THR A 97 -31.45 24.59 12.06
C THR A 97 -31.19 25.27 13.39
N VAL A 98 -30.01 25.05 13.98
CA VAL A 98 -29.47 25.79 15.11
C VAL A 98 -28.27 26.60 14.62
N ASN A 99 -28.42 27.93 14.63
CA ASN A 99 -27.39 28.88 14.25
C ASN A 99 -26.84 29.57 15.49
N VAL A 100 -25.51 29.66 15.60
CA VAL A 100 -24.90 30.34 16.75
C VAL A 100 -25.21 31.83 16.78
N THR A 101 -25.31 32.38 17.99
CA THR A 101 -25.44 33.83 18.23
C THR A 101 -24.14 34.58 18.03
N SER A 102 -23.01 33.94 18.32
CA SER A 102 -21.66 34.43 18.09
C SER A 102 -20.88 33.35 17.35
N ILE A 103 -20.05 33.75 16.39
CA ILE A 103 -19.14 32.81 15.70
C ILE A 103 -18.13 32.13 16.63
N SER A 104 -17.95 32.70 17.83
CA SER A 104 -17.11 32.21 18.92
C SER A 104 -17.93 31.47 20.00
N ASP A 105 -19.08 30.88 19.62
CA ASP A 105 -19.85 29.96 20.46
C ASP A 105 -19.90 28.58 19.80
N HIS A 106 -20.05 27.52 20.59
CA HIS A 106 -20.54 26.24 20.08
C HIS A 106 -22.06 26.31 19.89
N ALA A 107 -22.61 25.71 18.83
CA ALA A 107 -24.08 25.63 18.69
C ALA A 107 -24.68 24.70 19.76
N PHE A 108 -24.07 23.52 19.95
CA PHE A 108 -24.31 22.66 21.11
C PHE A 108 -23.03 22.49 21.92
N GLU A 109 -23.06 22.86 23.19
CA GLU A 109 -21.99 22.63 24.17
C GLU A 109 -22.47 21.59 25.20
N VAL A 110 -21.95 20.36 25.09
CA VAL A 110 -22.33 19.24 25.95
C VAL A 110 -21.27 19.04 27.02
N THR A 111 -21.67 19.19 28.28
CA THR A 111 -20.80 19.05 29.46
C THR A 111 -21.35 18.02 30.46
N ALA A 112 -22.33 17.22 30.04
CA ALA A 112 -22.90 16.13 30.82
C ALA A 112 -22.93 14.80 30.05
N ASN A 113 -22.79 13.70 30.78
CA ASN A 113 -22.76 12.34 30.25
C ASN A 113 -24.15 11.85 29.80
N TYR A 114 -24.16 10.81 28.97
CA TYR A 114 -25.37 10.13 28.50
C TYR A 114 -26.36 11.03 27.75
N VAL A 115 -25.88 12.11 27.14
CA VAL A 115 -26.71 13.01 26.32
C VAL A 115 -26.89 12.44 24.93
N ASN A 116 -28.12 12.46 24.42
CA ASN A 116 -28.46 12.07 23.05
C ASN A 116 -28.85 13.31 22.24
N ILE A 117 -28.26 13.52 21.06
CA ILE A 117 -28.60 14.63 20.15
C ILE A 117 -28.84 14.08 18.76
N SER A 118 -30.02 14.38 18.19
CA SER A 118 -30.38 13.92 16.84
C SER A 118 -31.29 14.84 16.07
N GLY A 119 -31.18 14.85 14.74
CA GLY A 119 -32.11 15.55 13.86
C GLY A 119 -31.90 17.06 13.76
N PHE A 120 -30.69 17.56 14.00
CA PHE A 120 -30.36 18.99 13.91
C PHE A 120 -29.38 19.32 12.79
N ASN A 121 -29.49 20.51 12.21
CA ASN A 121 -28.43 21.17 11.46
C ASN A 121 -27.76 22.24 12.33
N ALA A 122 -26.53 22.03 12.80
CA ALA A 122 -25.78 22.99 13.62
C ALA A 122 -24.75 23.76 12.77
N THR A 123 -24.81 25.09 12.78
CA THR A 123 -24.05 25.95 11.85
C THR A 123 -23.61 27.28 12.44
N GLY A 124 -22.58 27.88 11.82
CA GLY A 124 -22.14 29.27 12.03
C GLY A 124 -21.01 29.47 13.03
N ALA A 125 -20.54 28.41 13.70
CA ALA A 125 -19.45 28.47 14.68
C ALA A 125 -18.07 28.54 13.99
N THR A 126 -17.77 29.64 13.29
CA THR A 126 -16.61 29.73 12.39
C THR A 126 -15.30 30.16 13.03
N ASP A 127 -15.30 30.63 14.27
CA ASP A 127 -14.09 31.09 14.95
C ASP A 127 -13.35 29.93 15.63
N PHE A 128 -12.02 29.96 15.67
CA PHE A 128 -11.23 28.94 16.37
C PHE A 128 -11.49 29.04 17.89
N PRO A 129 -11.72 27.92 18.63
CA PRO A 129 -11.80 26.52 18.22
C PRO A 129 -13.24 25.96 18.22
N HIS A 130 -14.24 26.75 17.81
CA HIS A 130 -15.65 26.47 18.06
C HIS A 130 -16.26 25.44 17.10
N ALA A 131 -17.39 24.86 17.52
CA ALA A 131 -17.95 23.68 16.88
C ALA A 131 -19.47 23.75 16.72
N GLY A 132 -20.00 23.04 15.71
CA GLY A 132 -21.43 22.78 15.61
C GLY A 132 -21.92 21.97 16.83
N ILE A 133 -21.25 20.87 17.14
CA ILE A 133 -21.52 20.06 18.34
C ILE A 133 -20.20 19.79 19.06
N TYR A 134 -20.09 20.24 20.31
CA TYR A 134 -18.95 20.02 21.17
C TYR A 134 -19.30 19.07 22.33
N LEU A 135 -18.50 18.01 22.48
CA LEU A 135 -18.47 17.12 23.63
C LEU A 135 -17.21 17.44 24.46
N GLY A 136 -17.39 18.07 25.62
CA GLY A 136 -16.30 18.53 26.48
C GLY A 136 -16.14 17.66 27.72
N GLY A 137 -15.27 16.65 27.65
CA GLY A 137 -14.99 15.73 28.76
C GLY A 137 -16.19 14.90 29.20
N VAL A 138 -16.99 14.44 28.24
CA VAL A 138 -18.22 13.68 28.50
C VAL A 138 -18.15 12.27 27.95
N ASP A 139 -18.82 11.36 28.63
CA ASP A 139 -18.86 9.95 28.28
C ASP A 139 -20.27 9.47 27.95
N TYR A 140 -20.34 8.41 27.13
CA TYR A 140 -21.57 7.68 26.80
C TYR A 140 -22.66 8.53 26.10
N CYS A 141 -22.28 9.63 25.46
CA CYS A 141 -23.17 10.43 24.64
C CYS A 141 -23.39 9.79 23.25
N ASN A 142 -24.56 10.04 22.67
CA ASN A 142 -24.95 9.56 21.34
C ASN A 142 -25.33 10.73 20.44
N ILE A 143 -24.52 10.97 19.41
CA ILE A 143 -24.75 12.02 18.43
C ILE A 143 -25.12 11.32 17.13
N SER A 144 -26.35 11.48 16.66
CA SER A 144 -26.80 10.76 15.47
C SER A 144 -27.72 11.54 14.55
N GLU A 145 -27.61 11.33 13.25
CA GLU A 145 -28.54 11.90 12.26
C GLU A 145 -28.60 13.44 12.30
N ASN A 146 -27.45 14.06 12.61
CA ASN A 146 -27.27 15.51 12.54
C ASN A 146 -26.50 15.91 11.29
N THR A 147 -26.75 17.12 10.82
CA THR A 147 -25.87 17.84 9.89
C THR A 147 -25.09 18.89 10.68
N VAL A 148 -23.78 18.97 10.51
CA VAL A 148 -22.94 20.02 11.10
C VAL A 148 -22.20 20.72 9.98
N SER A 149 -22.56 21.97 9.70
CA SER A 149 -22.10 22.65 8.49
C SER A 149 -21.58 24.06 8.72
N ASN A 150 -20.58 24.46 7.92
CA ASN A 150 -20.02 25.82 7.95
C ASN A 150 -19.54 26.24 9.35
N ASN A 151 -18.81 25.36 10.04
CA ASN A 151 -18.19 25.63 11.34
C ASN A 151 -16.66 25.49 11.23
N TYR A 152 -15.94 25.95 12.24
CA TYR A 152 -14.52 25.63 12.37
C TYR A 152 -14.35 24.12 12.64
N ARG A 153 -15.09 23.57 13.60
CA ARG A 153 -15.22 22.12 13.82
C ARG A 153 -16.66 21.67 13.64
N GLY A 154 -16.91 20.58 12.91
CA GLY A 154 -18.26 20.02 12.78
C GLY A 154 -18.71 19.40 14.10
N ILE A 155 -18.16 18.22 14.42
CA ILE A 155 -18.31 17.56 15.73
C ILE A 155 -16.94 17.48 16.40
N ASP A 156 -16.79 18.03 17.61
CA ASP A 156 -15.54 18.00 18.39
C ASP A 156 -15.74 17.17 19.67
N LEU A 157 -14.92 16.14 19.84
CA LEU A 157 -14.80 15.32 21.05
C LEU A 157 -13.50 15.71 21.76
N GLY A 158 -13.61 16.66 22.68
CA GLY A 158 -12.51 17.20 23.45
C GLY A 158 -12.39 16.63 24.85
N ASP A 159 -11.22 16.87 25.44
CA ASP A 159 -10.98 16.81 26.89
C ASP A 159 -11.31 15.46 27.53
N SER A 160 -10.86 14.36 26.92
CA SER A 160 -11.12 12.98 27.36
C SER A 160 -12.60 12.57 27.29
N SER A 161 -13.27 12.91 26.18
CA SER A 161 -14.62 12.43 25.90
C SER A 161 -14.56 10.98 25.41
N ASN A 162 -14.87 10.00 26.26
CA ASN A 162 -14.72 8.58 25.98
C ASN A 162 -16.06 7.86 25.78
N TYR A 163 -16.02 6.68 25.15
CA TYR A 163 -17.19 5.80 25.04
C TYR A 163 -18.42 6.45 24.36
N ASN A 164 -18.22 7.50 23.57
CA ASN A 164 -19.27 8.16 22.82
C ASN A 164 -19.53 7.47 21.49
N THR A 165 -20.77 7.59 21.00
CA THR A 165 -21.20 7.04 19.72
C THR A 165 -21.62 8.15 18.77
N LEU A 166 -21.00 8.19 17.59
CA LEU A 166 -21.36 9.07 16.49
C LEU A 166 -21.89 8.21 15.35
N ARG A 167 -23.17 8.37 14.97
CA ARG A 167 -23.81 7.56 13.93
C ARG A 167 -24.57 8.38 12.90
N ASN A 168 -24.33 8.14 11.60
CA ASN A 168 -25.10 8.77 10.51
C ASN A 168 -25.12 10.30 10.56
N ASN A 169 -24.06 10.95 11.08
CA ASN A 169 -23.94 12.40 11.01
C ASN A 169 -23.31 12.83 9.68
N THR A 170 -23.62 14.05 9.24
CA THR A 170 -23.05 14.68 8.05
C THR A 170 -22.29 15.95 8.43
N ALA A 171 -20.97 15.92 8.37
CA ALA A 171 -20.10 17.09 8.56
C ALA A 171 -19.67 17.66 7.20
N LEU A 172 -20.11 18.88 6.89
CA LEU A 172 -19.98 19.50 5.57
C LEU A 172 -19.40 20.93 5.66
N ASN A 173 -18.44 21.28 4.80
CA ASN A 173 -17.92 22.66 4.71
C ASN A 173 -17.35 23.20 6.03
N ASN A 174 -16.71 22.34 6.84
CA ASN A 174 -16.02 22.74 8.05
C ASN A 174 -14.51 22.77 7.84
N TYR A 175 -13.75 23.41 8.74
CA TYR A 175 -12.29 23.24 8.72
C TYR A 175 -11.92 21.81 9.15
N TYR A 176 -12.44 21.34 10.28
CA TYR A 176 -12.43 19.91 10.66
C TYR A 176 -13.86 19.34 10.61
N GLY A 177 -14.09 18.23 9.89
CA GLY A 177 -15.39 17.57 9.84
C GLY A 177 -15.76 16.95 11.19
N ILE A 178 -15.03 15.92 11.61
CA ILE A 178 -15.16 15.29 12.93
C ILE A 178 -13.79 15.25 13.57
N TYR A 179 -13.66 15.76 14.80
CA TYR A 179 -12.39 15.87 15.49
C TYR A 179 -12.42 15.20 16.87
N LEU A 180 -11.56 14.21 17.09
CA LEU A 180 -11.33 13.57 18.39
C LEU A 180 -9.96 14.01 18.89
N ARG A 181 -9.90 14.65 20.05
CA ARG A 181 -8.65 15.19 20.59
C ARG A 181 -8.50 14.99 22.09
N SER A 182 -7.26 15.06 22.57
CA SER A 182 -6.95 15.14 24.01
C SER A 182 -7.42 13.91 24.78
N SER A 183 -6.99 12.71 24.35
CA SER A 183 -7.33 11.42 24.97
C SER A 183 -8.81 11.06 24.90
N SER A 184 -9.52 11.45 23.84
CA SER A 184 -10.88 11.00 23.56
C SER A 184 -10.83 9.58 22.99
N ASN A 185 -10.90 8.58 23.89
CA ASN A 185 -10.65 7.18 23.60
C ASN A 185 -11.95 6.35 23.57
N TYR A 186 -11.88 5.13 23.02
CA TYR A 186 -13.00 4.17 23.06
C TYR A 186 -14.30 4.68 22.42
N ASN A 187 -14.21 5.67 21.53
CA ASN A 187 -15.36 6.19 20.80
C ASN A 187 -15.65 5.34 19.56
N THR A 188 -16.92 5.28 19.17
CA THR A 188 -17.39 4.56 17.99
C THR A 188 -18.02 5.52 16.98
N LEU A 189 -17.43 5.59 15.79
CA LEU A 189 -17.93 6.38 14.67
C LEU A 189 -18.41 5.41 13.58
N THR A 190 -19.72 5.38 13.33
CA THR A 190 -20.33 4.48 12.33
C THR A 190 -21.12 5.25 11.29
N SER A 191 -20.84 5.01 10.01
CA SER A 191 -21.63 5.55 8.90
C SER A 191 -21.78 7.08 8.88
N ASN A 192 -20.80 7.81 9.43
CA ASN A 192 -20.76 9.26 9.31
C ASN A 192 -20.19 9.68 7.96
N THR A 193 -20.63 10.83 7.45
CA THR A 193 -20.09 11.47 6.26
C THR A 193 -19.36 12.75 6.67
N ALA A 194 -18.06 12.85 6.37
CA ALA A 194 -17.25 14.07 6.51
C ALA A 194 -16.69 14.45 5.15
N SER A 195 -17.34 15.40 4.47
CA SER A 195 -17.02 15.78 3.09
C SER A 195 -16.97 17.28 2.86
N ASN A 196 -16.19 17.74 1.87
CA ASN A 196 -15.96 19.15 1.59
C ASN A 196 -15.47 19.92 2.82
N ASN A 197 -14.69 19.28 3.68
CA ASN A 197 -14.00 19.94 4.79
C ASN A 197 -12.52 20.14 4.42
N SER A 198 -11.78 20.94 5.19
CA SER A 198 -10.32 20.92 5.02
C SER A 198 -9.73 19.58 5.46
N TYR A 199 -10.17 19.06 6.61
CA TYR A 199 -9.87 17.71 7.10
C TYR A 199 -11.17 16.93 7.37
N GLY A 200 -11.24 15.67 6.94
CA GLY A 200 -12.43 14.84 7.11
C GLY A 200 -12.67 14.41 8.56
N ILE A 201 -11.98 13.36 9.00
CA ILE A 201 -12.03 12.85 10.38
C ILE A 201 -10.61 12.82 10.95
N GLU A 202 -10.36 13.56 12.02
CA GLU A 202 -9.05 13.58 12.67
C GLU A 202 -9.11 13.02 14.10
N LEU A 203 -8.14 12.18 14.44
CA LEU A 203 -7.86 11.64 15.76
C LEU A 203 -6.49 12.14 16.22
N HIS A 204 -6.49 13.10 17.14
CA HIS A 204 -5.28 13.69 17.70
C HIS A 204 -5.06 13.20 19.14
N SER A 205 -3.98 12.43 19.36
CA SER A 205 -3.67 11.78 20.64
C SER A 205 -4.90 11.07 21.23
N SER A 206 -5.58 10.30 20.38
CA SER A 206 -6.85 9.64 20.67
C SER A 206 -6.77 8.18 20.23
N SER A 207 -6.83 7.28 21.20
CA SER A 207 -6.52 5.86 21.05
C SER A 207 -7.75 4.98 21.26
N ASN A 208 -7.68 3.72 20.83
CA ASN A 208 -8.74 2.72 21.03
C ASN A 208 -10.11 3.10 20.43
N ASN A 209 -10.14 3.97 19.42
CA ASN A 209 -11.38 4.35 18.73
C ASN A 209 -11.69 3.38 17.57
N THR A 210 -12.98 3.25 17.26
CA THR A 210 -13.49 2.36 16.20
C THR A 210 -14.23 3.18 15.15
N LEU A 211 -13.73 3.17 13.92
CA LEU A 211 -14.31 3.87 12.76
C LEU A 211 -14.79 2.83 11.76
N VAL A 212 -16.10 2.70 11.59
CA VAL A 212 -16.73 1.70 10.71
C VAL A 212 -17.59 2.35 9.65
N SER A 213 -17.32 2.04 8.39
CA SER A 213 -18.17 2.45 7.25
C SER A 213 -18.40 3.96 7.15
N ASN A 214 -17.47 4.78 7.61
CA ASN A 214 -17.54 6.24 7.45
C ASN A 214 -17.09 6.64 6.04
N ASN A 215 -17.64 7.75 5.55
CA ASN A 215 -17.24 8.36 4.29
C ASN A 215 -16.52 9.68 4.57
N ALA A 216 -15.19 9.71 4.42
CA ALA A 216 -14.36 10.90 4.59
C ALA A 216 -13.72 11.29 3.24
N SER A 217 -14.56 11.77 2.33
CA SER A 217 -14.21 12.01 0.92
C SER A 217 -14.41 13.47 0.52
N LEU A 218 -13.76 13.91 -0.56
CA LEU A 218 -13.89 15.29 -1.08
C LEU A 218 -13.39 16.34 -0.09
N ASN A 219 -12.36 16.05 0.71
CA ASN A 219 -11.75 17.01 1.63
C ASN A 219 -10.46 17.58 1.03
N ASP A 220 -10.09 18.81 1.40
CA ASP A 220 -8.94 19.50 0.81
C ASP A 220 -7.61 18.80 1.14
N TYR A 221 -7.49 18.21 2.34
CA TYR A 221 -6.31 17.51 2.83
C TYR A 221 -6.59 16.02 3.06
N ASP A 222 -6.68 15.59 4.31
CA ASP A 222 -6.78 14.18 4.66
C ASP A 222 -8.23 13.73 4.80
N GLY A 223 -8.54 12.54 4.30
CA GLY A 223 -9.80 11.86 4.59
C GLY A 223 -9.90 11.48 6.06
N ILE A 224 -9.04 10.55 6.51
CA ILE A 224 -8.91 10.18 7.93
C ILE A 224 -7.47 10.37 8.38
N TYR A 225 -7.25 11.15 9.44
CA TYR A 225 -5.93 11.42 9.98
C TYR A 225 -5.77 10.98 11.44
N LEU A 226 -4.83 10.08 11.72
CA LEU A 226 -4.40 9.67 13.05
C LEU A 226 -3.06 10.33 13.36
N TYR A 227 -3.07 11.28 14.30
CA TYR A 227 -1.93 12.13 14.62
C TYR A 227 -1.50 12.01 16.07
N SER A 228 -0.18 12.01 16.31
CA SER A 228 0.46 12.16 17.62
C SER A 228 0.04 11.11 18.64
N SER A 229 0.58 9.90 18.52
CA SER A 229 0.29 8.76 19.43
C SER A 229 -1.19 8.34 19.49
N SER A 230 -1.90 8.46 18.37
CA SER A 230 -3.24 7.89 18.20
C SER A 230 -3.12 6.39 17.92
N ASN A 231 -3.05 5.60 18.99
CA ASN A 231 -2.71 4.18 18.96
C ASN A 231 -3.94 3.27 19.07
N TYR A 232 -3.81 2.01 18.66
CA TYR A 232 -4.83 0.97 18.88
C TYR A 232 -6.21 1.30 18.29
N ASN A 233 -6.28 2.18 17.29
CA ASN A 233 -7.52 2.49 16.60
C ASN A 233 -7.81 1.44 15.52
N THR A 234 -9.10 1.19 15.29
CA THR A 234 -9.59 0.23 14.28
C THR A 234 -10.41 0.96 13.22
N LEU A 235 -9.96 0.91 11.97
CA LEU A 235 -10.62 1.52 10.82
C LEU A 235 -11.07 0.40 9.88
N THR A 236 -12.39 0.24 9.72
CA THR A 236 -12.97 -0.84 8.91
C THR A 236 -14.01 -0.33 7.91
N TYR A 237 -13.89 -0.73 6.64
CA TYR A 237 -14.82 -0.35 5.55
C TYR A 237 -15.02 1.15 5.33
N ASN A 238 -14.08 2.00 5.74
CA ASN A 238 -14.18 3.44 5.50
C ASN A 238 -13.85 3.79 4.04
N ASN A 239 -14.48 4.84 3.53
CA ASN A 239 -14.25 5.38 2.19
C ASN A 239 -13.60 6.76 2.29
N CYS A 240 -12.35 6.86 1.82
CA CYS A 240 -11.51 8.04 1.86
C CYS A 240 -11.04 8.39 0.45
N SER A 241 -11.96 8.95 -0.35
CA SER A 241 -11.74 9.18 -1.78
C SER A 241 -11.74 10.66 -2.18
N ASN A 242 -11.00 11.01 -3.22
CA ASN A 242 -10.95 12.40 -3.73
C ASN A 242 -10.52 13.41 -2.65
N ASN A 243 -9.50 13.06 -1.86
CA ASN A 243 -8.82 13.99 -0.96
C ASN A 243 -7.38 14.22 -1.45
N ASN A 244 -6.57 15.03 -0.75
CA ASN A 244 -5.13 15.03 -1.00
C ASN A 244 -4.51 13.69 -0.59
N ASP A 245 -4.80 13.23 0.63
CA ASP A 245 -4.41 11.91 1.12
C ASP A 245 -5.63 11.18 1.70
N GLY A 246 -5.73 9.87 1.46
CA GLY A 246 -6.88 9.08 1.90
C GLY A 246 -6.89 8.86 3.42
N ILE A 247 -5.94 8.04 3.91
CA ILE A 247 -5.78 7.74 5.33
C ILE A 247 -4.33 7.96 5.73
N VAL A 248 -4.09 8.78 6.75
CA VAL A 248 -2.74 9.10 7.24
C VAL A 248 -2.59 8.67 8.70
N LEU A 249 -1.51 7.96 9.02
CA LEU A 249 -1.06 7.66 10.37
C LEU A 249 0.31 8.30 10.55
N SER A 250 0.43 9.25 11.48
CA SER A 250 1.72 9.94 11.67
C SER A 250 2.10 10.16 13.14
N HIS A 251 3.40 10.38 13.35
CA HIS A 251 4.00 10.76 14.64
C HIS A 251 3.68 9.77 15.76
N SER A 252 4.23 8.56 15.65
CA SER A 252 4.06 7.47 16.62
C SER A 252 2.62 6.96 16.77
N SER A 253 1.81 7.07 15.71
CA SER A 253 0.48 6.46 15.67
C SER A 253 0.60 4.97 15.32
N ASN A 254 0.88 4.18 16.34
CA ASN A 254 1.29 2.79 16.30
C ASN A 254 0.13 1.84 16.65
N TYR A 255 0.31 0.55 16.33
CA TYR A 255 -0.63 -0.52 16.72
C TYR A 255 -2.07 -0.34 16.21
N ASN A 256 -2.25 0.44 15.14
CA ASN A 256 -3.54 0.63 14.49
C ASN A 256 -3.84 -0.50 13.50
N THR A 257 -5.13 -0.79 13.32
CA THR A 257 -5.62 -1.82 12.39
C THR A 257 -6.53 -1.21 11.35
N LEU A 258 -6.14 -1.32 10.07
CA LEU A 258 -6.90 -0.84 8.91
C LEU A 258 -7.35 -2.05 8.09
N THR A 259 -8.66 -2.32 8.06
CA THR A 259 -9.22 -3.47 7.34
C THR A 259 -10.25 -3.05 6.29
N SER A 260 -10.04 -3.47 5.05
CA SER A 260 -11.01 -3.29 3.96
C SER A 260 -11.47 -1.85 3.74
N ASN A 261 -10.59 -0.88 3.96
CA ASN A 261 -10.86 0.52 3.63
C ASN A 261 -10.60 0.79 2.14
N ASN A 262 -11.34 1.73 1.58
CA ASN A 262 -11.15 2.25 0.23
C ASN A 262 -10.51 3.62 0.31
N ALA A 263 -9.27 3.76 -0.14
CA ALA A 263 -8.54 5.01 -0.21
C ALA A 263 -8.08 5.27 -1.65
N ILE A 264 -9.03 5.73 -2.48
CA ILE A 264 -8.89 5.76 -3.94
C ILE A 264 -9.06 7.18 -4.48
N LEU A 265 -8.49 7.46 -5.65
CA LEU A 265 -8.68 8.75 -6.35
C LEU A 265 -8.22 9.94 -5.50
N ASN A 266 -7.25 9.76 -4.61
CA ASN A 266 -6.62 10.87 -3.88
C ASN A 266 -5.46 11.43 -4.69
N ASP A 267 -5.17 12.72 -4.54
CA ASP A 267 -4.15 13.41 -5.32
C ASP A 267 -2.75 12.85 -5.03
N TYR A 268 -2.48 12.44 -3.79
CA TYR A 268 -1.18 11.95 -3.35
C TYR A 268 -1.21 10.50 -2.82
N ASN A 269 -1.38 10.24 -1.53
CA ASN A 269 -1.37 8.88 -1.00
C ASN A 269 -2.78 8.29 -0.85
N GLY A 270 -2.93 6.99 -1.12
CA GLY A 270 -4.06 6.22 -0.64
C GLY A 270 -3.97 6.06 0.88
N ILE A 271 -2.95 5.37 1.37
CA ILE A 271 -2.64 5.23 2.80
C ILE A 271 -1.19 5.61 3.05
N GLN A 272 -0.95 6.51 4.00
CA GLN A 272 0.40 6.89 4.44
C GLN A 272 0.64 6.53 5.90
N LEU A 273 1.77 5.90 6.18
CA LEU A 273 2.36 5.74 7.51
C LEU A 273 3.65 6.55 7.56
N TYR A 274 3.70 7.58 8.40
CA TYR A 274 4.87 8.43 8.57
C TYR A 274 5.36 8.41 10.02
N SER A 275 6.57 7.91 10.26
CA SER A 275 7.09 7.65 11.61
C SER A 275 6.08 6.88 12.48
N SER A 276 5.43 5.86 11.90
CA SER A 276 4.33 5.10 12.50
C SER A 276 4.52 3.59 12.29
N SER A 277 4.84 2.91 13.38
CA SER A 277 5.29 1.52 13.41
C SER A 277 4.26 0.56 14.00
N ASN A 278 4.43 -0.75 13.78
CA ASN A 278 3.60 -1.80 14.36
C ASN A 278 2.10 -1.75 13.96
N ASN A 279 1.78 -1.19 12.79
CA ASN A 279 0.43 -1.13 12.26
C ASN A 279 0.12 -2.34 11.36
N THR A 280 -1.16 -2.70 11.27
CA THR A 280 -1.64 -3.80 10.42
C THR A 280 -2.65 -3.30 9.39
N LEU A 281 -2.33 -3.49 8.11
CA LEU A 281 -3.17 -3.11 6.97
C LEU A 281 -3.61 -4.39 6.25
N THR A 282 -4.91 -4.68 6.23
CA THR A 282 -5.44 -5.90 5.59
C THR A 282 -6.56 -5.57 4.59
N TYR A 283 -6.50 -6.13 3.37
CA TYR A 283 -7.56 -6.00 2.35
C TYR A 283 -7.92 -4.56 1.95
N ASN A 284 -7.05 -3.57 2.17
CA ASN A 284 -7.33 -2.19 1.77
C ASN A 284 -7.12 -2.03 0.26
N ASN A 285 -7.93 -1.15 -0.35
CA ASN A 285 -7.82 -0.77 -1.75
C ASN A 285 -7.31 0.67 -1.88
N CYS A 286 -6.12 0.81 -2.42
CA CYS A 286 -5.37 2.06 -2.56
C CYS A 286 -5.04 2.34 -4.03
N SER A 287 -6.07 2.36 -4.87
CA SER A 287 -5.93 2.48 -6.33
C SER A 287 -6.23 3.89 -6.85
N ASN A 288 -5.57 4.27 -7.95
CA ASN A 288 -5.71 5.56 -8.63
C ASN A 288 -5.28 6.76 -7.76
N ASN A 289 -4.15 6.65 -7.08
CA ASN A 289 -3.49 7.72 -6.34
C ASN A 289 -2.09 7.98 -6.95
N SER A 290 -1.34 8.97 -6.46
CA SER A 290 0.09 9.07 -6.82
C SER A 290 0.88 7.91 -6.21
N VAL A 291 0.68 7.64 -4.92
CA VAL A 291 1.23 6.48 -4.21
C VAL A 291 0.08 5.70 -3.58
N GLY A 292 0.03 4.38 -3.78
CA GLY A 292 -1.02 3.56 -3.18
C GLY A 292 -0.87 3.48 -1.66
N ILE A 293 0.21 2.85 -1.21
CA ILE A 293 0.56 2.71 0.21
C ILE A 293 1.99 3.21 0.41
N ASP A 294 2.19 4.22 1.26
CA ASP A 294 3.48 4.81 1.60
C ASP A 294 3.86 4.49 3.05
N LEU A 295 5.01 3.86 3.26
CA LEU A 295 5.66 3.69 4.56
C LEU A 295 6.95 4.52 4.58
N GLY A 296 6.90 5.70 5.21
CA GLY A 296 8.04 6.56 5.46
C GLY A 296 8.48 6.47 6.91
N ASP A 297 9.75 6.13 7.19
CA ASP A 297 10.30 5.98 8.54
C ASP A 297 9.42 5.08 9.45
N SER A 298 8.84 4.03 8.86
CA SER A 298 7.73 3.27 9.45
C SER A 298 8.05 1.78 9.45
N SER A 299 8.59 1.31 10.58
CA SER A 299 9.09 -0.05 10.73
C SER A 299 8.08 -1.01 11.38
N ASN A 300 8.33 -2.32 11.26
CA ASN A 300 7.53 -3.36 11.92
C ASN A 300 6.03 -3.39 11.55
N ASN A 301 5.66 -2.87 10.38
CA ASN A 301 4.28 -2.90 9.89
C ASN A 301 3.99 -4.20 9.12
N THR A 302 2.72 -4.60 9.13
CA THR A 302 2.24 -5.82 8.45
C THR A 302 1.17 -5.45 7.42
N LEU A 303 1.44 -5.72 6.14
CA LEU A 303 0.55 -5.47 5.02
C LEU A 303 0.12 -6.81 4.42
N VAL A 304 -1.18 -7.14 4.46
CA VAL A 304 -1.71 -8.42 4.00
C VAL A 304 -2.87 -8.25 3.02
N ASN A 305 -2.79 -8.87 1.85
CA ASN A 305 -3.86 -8.85 0.84
C ASN A 305 -4.33 -7.45 0.41
N ASN A 306 -3.49 -6.41 0.49
CA ASN A 306 -3.86 -5.07 0.02
C ASN A 306 -3.70 -4.97 -1.51
N THR A 307 -4.45 -4.06 -2.12
CA THR A 307 -4.39 -3.77 -3.55
C THR A 307 -3.99 -2.31 -3.77
N ALA A 308 -2.90 -2.07 -4.49
CA ALA A 308 -2.42 -0.75 -4.87
C ALA A 308 -2.20 -0.68 -6.38
N SER A 309 -3.23 -0.31 -7.13
CA SER A 309 -3.19 -0.35 -8.60
C SER A 309 -3.46 0.99 -9.27
N ASN A 310 -2.91 1.17 -10.48
CA ASN A 310 -3.04 2.41 -11.26
C ASN A 310 -2.49 3.66 -10.53
N ASN A 311 -1.37 3.51 -9.83
CA ASN A 311 -0.65 4.59 -9.15
C ASN A 311 0.69 4.90 -9.85
N SER A 312 1.37 5.98 -9.46
CA SER A 312 2.78 6.13 -9.83
C SER A 312 3.63 5.09 -9.11
N VAL A 313 3.45 4.95 -7.79
CA VAL A 313 4.06 3.90 -6.97
C VAL A 313 2.97 3.10 -6.28
N GLY A 314 2.99 1.77 -6.39
CA GLY A 314 2.01 0.91 -5.74
C GLY A 314 2.20 0.89 -4.23
N ILE A 315 3.30 0.30 -3.77
CA ILE A 315 3.68 0.22 -2.36
C ILE A 315 5.11 0.73 -2.20
N ASP A 316 5.30 1.80 -1.44
CA ASP A 316 6.61 2.40 -1.13
C ASP A 316 7.01 2.12 0.32
N LEU A 317 8.27 1.73 0.51
CA LEU A 317 8.94 1.56 1.80
C LEU A 317 10.20 2.43 1.76
N GLY A 318 10.10 3.67 2.22
CA GLY A 318 11.21 4.60 2.39
C GLY A 318 11.72 4.61 3.83
N ASP A 319 13.01 4.29 4.03
CA ASP A 319 13.64 4.22 5.36
C ASP A 319 12.84 3.39 6.38
N SER A 320 12.27 2.28 5.91
CA SER A 320 11.25 1.51 6.61
C SER A 320 11.68 0.04 6.68
N SER A 321 12.14 -0.37 7.86
CA SER A 321 12.75 -1.69 8.07
C SER A 321 11.81 -2.66 8.79
N ASN A 322 12.11 -3.96 8.70
CA ASN A 322 11.39 -5.02 9.41
C ASN A 322 9.88 -5.10 9.10
N ASN A 323 9.44 -4.64 7.93
CA ASN A 323 8.05 -4.76 7.49
C ASN A 323 7.79 -6.11 6.83
N THR A 324 6.54 -6.59 6.96
CA THR A 324 6.08 -7.84 6.38
C THR A 324 4.95 -7.59 5.38
N LEU A 325 5.18 -7.94 4.12
CA LEU A 325 4.21 -7.81 3.02
C LEU A 325 3.83 -9.21 2.53
N VAL A 326 2.56 -9.59 2.68
CA VAL A 326 2.05 -10.91 2.28
C VAL A 326 0.86 -10.79 1.34
N ASN A 327 0.92 -11.46 0.19
CA ASN A 327 -0.18 -11.54 -0.78
C ASN A 327 -0.70 -10.17 -1.29
N ASN A 328 0.09 -9.10 -1.24
CA ASN A 328 -0.33 -7.80 -1.75
C ASN A 328 -0.24 -7.77 -3.28
N THR A 329 -1.10 -6.97 -3.91
CA THR A 329 -1.13 -6.76 -5.36
C THR A 329 -0.80 -5.31 -5.68
N ALA A 330 0.31 -5.09 -6.37
CA ALA A 330 0.71 -3.78 -6.91
C ALA A 330 0.74 -3.85 -8.46
N SER A 331 -0.30 -3.35 -9.12
CA SER A 331 -0.44 -3.51 -10.57
C SER A 331 -0.72 -2.23 -11.36
N ASN A 332 -0.27 -2.17 -12.61
CA ASN A 332 -0.48 -1.00 -13.47
C ASN A 332 0.13 0.30 -12.90
N ASN A 333 1.28 0.21 -12.24
CA ASN A 333 1.99 1.36 -11.67
C ASN A 333 3.29 1.68 -12.44
N THR A 334 3.93 2.82 -12.18
CA THR A 334 5.32 3.01 -12.65
C THR A 334 6.25 2.09 -11.84
N HIS A 335 6.15 2.11 -10.52
CA HIS A 335 6.86 1.19 -9.61
C HIS A 335 5.83 0.34 -8.85
N GLY A 336 5.94 -0.98 -8.89
CA GLY A 336 5.02 -1.88 -8.19
C GLY A 336 5.24 -1.85 -6.68
N ILE A 337 6.31 -2.50 -6.22
CA ILE A 337 6.75 -2.48 -4.82
C ILE A 337 8.17 -1.92 -4.79
N TYR A 338 8.36 -0.82 -4.07
CA TYR A 338 9.61 -0.09 -4.01
C TYR A 338 10.15 -0.03 -2.58
N LEU A 339 11.38 -0.50 -2.38
CA LEU A 339 12.11 -0.42 -1.12
C LEU A 339 13.30 0.50 -1.33
N SER A 340 13.36 1.60 -0.58
CA SER A 340 14.36 2.64 -0.78
C SER A 340 15.00 3.12 0.52
N SER A 341 16.17 3.75 0.41
CA SER A 341 16.78 4.50 1.50
C SER A 341 17.05 3.68 2.76
N SER A 342 17.74 2.53 2.63
CA SER A 342 18.06 1.64 3.75
C SER A 342 16.85 0.91 4.38
N SER A 343 15.79 0.69 3.60
CA SER A 343 14.68 -0.22 3.96
C SER A 343 15.16 -1.67 4.02
N ASN A 344 15.70 -2.06 5.18
CA ASN A 344 16.37 -3.33 5.40
C ASN A 344 15.47 -4.33 6.15
N TYR A 345 15.82 -5.62 6.09
CA TYR A 345 15.15 -6.68 6.85
C TYR A 345 13.64 -6.81 6.59
N ASN A 346 13.16 -6.33 5.45
CA ASN A 346 11.78 -6.51 5.03
C ASN A 346 11.56 -7.90 4.44
N THR A 347 10.37 -8.44 4.67
CA THR A 347 9.95 -9.76 4.20
C THR A 347 8.76 -9.64 3.26
N LEU A 348 8.94 -10.02 2.00
CA LEU A 348 7.92 -10.01 0.96
C LEU A 348 7.59 -11.45 0.57
N VAL A 349 6.36 -11.90 0.83
CA VAL A 349 5.90 -13.26 0.54
C VAL A 349 4.67 -13.24 -0.36
N ASN A 350 4.69 -13.98 -1.47
CA ASN A 350 3.55 -14.18 -2.36
C ASN A 350 2.93 -12.87 -2.92
N ASN A 351 3.67 -11.78 -2.97
CA ASN A 351 3.16 -10.52 -3.53
C ASN A 351 3.17 -10.58 -5.06
N THR A 352 2.24 -9.88 -5.68
CA THR A 352 2.13 -9.74 -7.14
C THR A 352 2.43 -8.31 -7.54
N ALA A 353 3.49 -8.10 -8.31
CA ALA A 353 3.90 -6.83 -8.90
C ALA A 353 3.86 -6.92 -10.44
N SER A 354 2.69 -6.69 -11.05
CA SER A 354 2.47 -6.95 -12.47
C SER A 354 2.01 -5.76 -13.29
N ASN A 355 2.34 -5.73 -14.58
CA ASN A 355 1.97 -4.64 -15.50
C ASN A 355 2.49 -3.27 -15.04
N ASN A 356 3.61 -3.22 -14.33
CA ASN A 356 4.25 -1.97 -13.93
C ASN A 356 5.39 -1.61 -14.89
N THR A 357 5.98 -0.42 -14.80
CA THR A 357 7.29 -0.20 -15.45
C THR A 357 8.39 -1.03 -14.77
N ARG A 358 8.41 -1.04 -13.44
CA ARG A 358 9.28 -1.89 -12.60
C ARG A 358 8.42 -2.66 -11.59
N GLY A 359 8.61 -3.97 -11.50
CA GLY A 359 7.85 -4.84 -10.60
C GLY A 359 8.22 -4.63 -9.13
N ILE A 360 9.27 -5.31 -8.67
CA ILE A 360 9.82 -5.17 -7.31
C ILE A 360 11.20 -4.55 -7.40
N GLU A 361 11.41 -3.40 -6.79
CA GLU A 361 12.66 -2.66 -6.83
C GLU A 361 13.22 -2.44 -5.42
N LEU A 362 14.49 -2.77 -5.23
CA LEU A 362 15.27 -2.53 -4.03
C LEU A 362 16.37 -1.55 -4.41
N TYR A 363 16.31 -0.33 -3.88
CA TYR A 363 17.31 0.71 -4.04
C TYR A 363 18.03 0.96 -2.72
N SER A 364 19.34 0.72 -2.69
CA SER A 364 20.15 0.84 -1.46
C SER A 364 19.52 0.12 -0.26
N SER A 365 18.94 -1.05 -0.49
CA SER A 365 18.14 -1.79 0.49
C SER A 365 18.65 -3.22 0.60
N SER A 366 19.17 -3.55 1.77
CA SER A 366 19.93 -4.77 2.05
C SER A 366 19.22 -5.70 3.04
N ASN A 367 19.62 -6.96 3.09
CA ASN A 367 19.11 -7.97 4.03
C ASN A 367 17.59 -8.22 3.93
N ASN A 368 16.99 -7.98 2.76
CA ASN A 368 15.57 -8.26 2.52
C ASN A 368 15.36 -9.69 2.02
N THR A 369 14.19 -10.25 2.34
CA THR A 369 13.79 -11.61 1.95
C THR A 369 12.56 -11.57 1.07
N LEU A 370 12.70 -12.05 -0.17
CA LEU A 370 11.64 -12.14 -1.17
C LEU A 370 11.36 -13.62 -1.45
N VAL A 371 10.18 -14.11 -1.08
CA VAL A 371 9.78 -15.51 -1.24
C VAL A 371 8.51 -15.63 -2.07
N SER A 372 8.57 -16.40 -3.15
CA SER A 372 7.39 -16.75 -3.97
C SER A 372 6.62 -15.54 -4.53
N ASN A 373 7.28 -14.39 -4.70
CA ASN A 373 6.65 -13.22 -5.32
C ASN A 373 6.59 -13.38 -6.84
N THR A 374 5.58 -12.77 -7.45
CA THR A 374 5.41 -12.72 -8.91
C THR A 374 5.57 -11.30 -9.41
N ALA A 375 6.63 -11.04 -10.17
CA ALA A 375 6.89 -9.79 -10.86
C ALA A 375 6.88 -10.01 -12.38
N SER A 376 5.70 -9.88 -13.01
CA SER A 376 5.50 -10.27 -14.41
C SER A 376 4.83 -9.21 -15.25
N LEU A 377 5.05 -9.25 -16.57
CA LEU A 377 4.43 -8.32 -17.52
C LEU A 377 4.82 -6.85 -17.26
N ASN A 378 5.96 -6.61 -16.60
CA ASN A 378 6.45 -5.27 -16.36
C ASN A 378 7.24 -4.77 -17.58
N ASP A 379 7.05 -3.51 -17.96
CA ASP A 379 7.64 -2.95 -19.19
C ASP A 379 9.17 -3.02 -19.16
N TYR A 380 9.78 -2.95 -17.98
CA TYR A 380 11.23 -2.96 -17.85
C TYR A 380 11.76 -4.09 -16.96
N HIS A 381 11.74 -3.94 -15.63
CA HIS A 381 12.31 -4.94 -14.72
C HIS A 381 11.22 -5.74 -14.00
N GLY A 382 11.41 -7.06 -13.87
CA GLY A 382 10.67 -7.88 -12.93
C GLY A 382 11.09 -7.59 -11.49
N ILE A 383 12.28 -8.08 -11.11
CA ILE A 383 12.90 -7.80 -9.80
C ILE A 383 14.23 -7.09 -10.02
N TYR A 384 14.41 -5.94 -9.39
CA TYR A 384 15.58 -5.09 -9.58
C TYR A 384 16.28 -4.76 -8.25
N LEU A 385 17.53 -5.19 -8.11
CA LEU A 385 18.39 -4.86 -6.98
C LEU A 385 19.43 -3.84 -7.44
N TRP A 386 19.25 -2.61 -7.01
CA TRP A 386 20.01 -1.46 -7.48
C TRP A 386 20.81 -0.81 -6.35
N TYR A 387 22.07 -0.49 -6.67
CA TYR A 387 22.93 0.42 -5.91
C TYR A 387 23.16 -0.03 -4.47
N SER A 388 24.07 -0.97 -4.25
CA SER A 388 24.42 -1.50 -2.93
C SER A 388 23.26 -2.19 -2.20
N SER A 389 22.33 -2.78 -2.95
CA SER A 389 21.27 -3.66 -2.41
C SER A 389 21.85 -5.05 -2.17
N ASN A 390 22.56 -5.19 -1.05
CA ASN A 390 23.38 -6.36 -0.74
C ASN A 390 22.68 -7.34 0.20
N TYR A 391 23.18 -8.58 0.29
CA TYR A 391 22.71 -9.57 1.27
C TYR A 391 21.21 -9.88 1.19
N ASN A 392 20.57 -9.64 0.05
CA ASN A 392 19.17 -9.97 -0.16
C ASN A 392 19.02 -11.44 -0.56
N THR A 393 17.91 -12.04 -0.14
CA THR A 393 17.57 -13.45 -0.40
C THR A 393 16.29 -13.53 -1.23
N LEU A 394 16.41 -14.07 -2.44
CA LEU A 394 15.31 -14.26 -3.39
C LEU A 394 15.09 -15.76 -3.59
N VAL A 395 13.95 -16.30 -3.13
CA VAL A 395 13.62 -17.72 -3.21
C VAL A 395 12.27 -17.93 -3.92
N ASN A 396 12.24 -18.82 -4.91
CA ASN A 396 11.02 -19.22 -5.63
C ASN A 396 10.25 -18.05 -6.29
N ASN A 397 10.89 -16.92 -6.56
CA ASN A 397 10.20 -15.79 -7.21
C ASN A 397 10.07 -16.03 -8.71
N THR A 398 9.01 -15.47 -9.30
CA THR A 398 8.77 -15.46 -10.74
C THR A 398 8.96 -14.05 -11.29
N ALA A 399 9.95 -13.84 -12.15
CA ALA A 399 10.25 -12.59 -12.83
C ALA A 399 10.20 -12.78 -14.35
N SER A 400 9.01 -13.11 -14.88
CA SER A 400 8.82 -13.55 -16.27
C SER A 400 8.01 -12.55 -17.10
N ASN A 401 8.21 -12.56 -18.42
CA ASN A 401 7.54 -11.67 -19.37
C ASN A 401 7.78 -10.17 -19.10
N ASN A 402 8.98 -9.82 -18.65
CA ASN A 402 9.43 -8.43 -18.51
C ASN A 402 10.45 -8.11 -19.61
N THR A 403 11.00 -6.89 -19.65
CA THR A 403 12.21 -6.67 -20.47
C THR A 403 13.43 -7.38 -19.87
N ARG A 404 13.63 -7.28 -18.56
CA ARG A 404 14.62 -8.05 -17.80
C ARG A 404 13.95 -8.72 -16.62
N GLY A 405 14.25 -9.99 -16.37
CA GLY A 405 13.68 -10.76 -15.28
C GLY A 405 14.21 -10.28 -13.92
N ILE A 406 15.35 -10.82 -13.50
CA ILE A 406 16.03 -10.45 -12.25
C ILE A 406 17.32 -9.69 -12.60
N ASP A 407 17.41 -8.43 -12.21
CA ASP A 407 18.55 -7.54 -12.52
C ASP A 407 19.25 -7.12 -11.22
N LEU A 408 20.56 -7.35 -11.15
CA LEU A 408 21.46 -6.95 -10.06
C LEU A 408 22.47 -5.95 -10.62
N TYR A 409 22.32 -4.69 -10.22
CA TYR A 409 23.23 -3.60 -10.59
C TYR A 409 23.97 -3.11 -9.35
N SER A 410 25.30 -3.25 -9.36
CA SER A 410 26.16 -2.87 -8.23
C SER A 410 25.68 -3.45 -6.89
N SER A 411 25.25 -4.71 -6.91
CA SER A 411 24.62 -5.38 -5.78
C SER A 411 25.29 -6.74 -5.55
N SER A 412 25.91 -6.89 -4.39
CA SER A 412 26.79 -8.00 -4.05
C SER A 412 26.25 -8.85 -2.91
N ASN A 413 26.78 -10.08 -2.77
CA ASN A 413 26.43 -11.00 -1.68
C ASN A 413 24.94 -11.38 -1.62
N ASN A 414 24.23 -11.36 -2.75
CA ASN A 414 22.83 -11.78 -2.81
C ASN A 414 22.70 -13.29 -3.09
N THR A 415 21.64 -13.89 -2.56
CA THR A 415 21.30 -15.30 -2.77
C THR A 415 20.02 -15.42 -3.59
N LEU A 416 20.11 -16.05 -4.76
CA LEU A 416 19.00 -16.33 -5.65
C LEU A 416 18.84 -17.85 -5.72
N ALA A 417 17.77 -18.40 -5.15
CA ALA A 417 17.48 -19.83 -5.17
C ALA A 417 16.14 -20.14 -5.83
N SER A 418 16.13 -21.06 -6.79
CA SER A 418 14.90 -21.60 -7.39
C SER A 418 13.97 -20.54 -8.02
N ASN A 419 14.51 -19.40 -8.43
CA ASN A 419 13.73 -18.36 -9.10
C ASN A 419 13.52 -18.70 -10.58
N THR A 420 12.41 -18.22 -11.14
CA THR A 420 12.05 -18.35 -12.56
C THR A 420 12.10 -16.99 -13.23
N ALA A 421 12.95 -16.81 -14.24
CA ALA A 421 13.10 -15.58 -15.01
C ALA A 421 13.00 -15.87 -16.50
N ASN A 422 11.82 -16.34 -16.92
CA ASN A 422 11.60 -16.86 -18.26
C ASN A 422 10.92 -15.85 -19.18
N SER A 423 11.08 -16.05 -20.49
CA SER A 423 10.29 -15.35 -21.50
C SER A 423 10.39 -13.82 -21.41
N ASN A 424 11.53 -13.31 -20.95
CA ASN A 424 11.79 -11.88 -20.92
C ASN A 424 12.26 -11.40 -22.31
N ASN A 425 11.93 -10.16 -22.66
CA ASN A 425 12.28 -9.56 -23.96
C ASN A 425 13.79 -9.36 -24.14
N TYR A 426 14.57 -9.49 -23.07
CA TYR A 426 16.01 -9.37 -23.10
C TYR A 426 16.65 -10.46 -22.24
N TYR A 427 16.94 -10.18 -20.98
CA TYR A 427 17.73 -11.06 -20.12
C TYR A 427 16.85 -11.74 -19.07
N GLY A 428 17.12 -13.01 -18.77
CA GLY A 428 16.51 -13.70 -17.65
C GLY A 428 17.06 -13.20 -16.32
N ILE A 429 18.32 -13.56 -16.01
CA ILE A 429 19.04 -13.10 -14.82
C ILE A 429 20.28 -12.31 -15.26
N TYR A 430 20.41 -11.07 -14.78
CA TYR A 430 21.46 -10.15 -15.22
C TYR A 430 22.23 -9.58 -14.02
N LEU A 431 23.54 -9.76 -14.00
CA LEU A 431 24.47 -9.24 -12.99
C LEU A 431 25.45 -8.27 -13.66
N THR A 432 25.52 -7.04 -13.17
CA THR A 432 26.34 -6.00 -13.79
C THR A 432 26.95 -5.03 -12.79
N SER A 433 27.94 -4.26 -13.27
CA SER A 433 28.59 -3.17 -12.54
C SER A 433 29.14 -3.59 -11.18
N SER A 434 30.05 -4.56 -11.16
CA SER A 434 30.66 -5.10 -9.93
C SER A 434 29.66 -5.75 -8.96
N SER A 435 28.65 -6.45 -9.50
CA SER A 435 27.77 -7.33 -8.70
C SER A 435 28.52 -8.62 -8.38
N ASN A 436 29.24 -8.61 -7.26
CA ASN A 436 30.19 -9.65 -6.88
C ASN A 436 29.61 -10.59 -5.80
N TYR A 437 30.21 -11.77 -5.66
CA TYR A 437 29.91 -12.71 -4.56
C TYR A 437 28.43 -13.12 -4.46
N ASN A 438 27.68 -13.06 -5.56
CA ASN A 438 26.30 -13.53 -5.59
C ASN A 438 26.25 -15.05 -5.81
N THR A 439 25.26 -15.70 -5.19
CA THR A 439 25.01 -17.14 -5.30
C THR A 439 23.70 -17.38 -6.01
N LEU A 440 23.75 -18.05 -7.16
CA LEU A 440 22.61 -18.45 -7.97
C LEU A 440 22.49 -19.97 -7.94
N THR A 441 21.48 -20.51 -7.28
CA THR A 441 21.25 -21.96 -7.17
C THR A 441 19.90 -22.36 -7.75
N SER A 442 19.88 -23.33 -8.66
CA SER A 442 18.64 -23.93 -9.19
C SER A 442 17.67 -22.94 -9.83
N ASN A 443 18.15 -21.80 -10.33
CA ASN A 443 17.29 -20.84 -11.03
C ASN A 443 17.04 -21.29 -12.47
N THR A 444 15.90 -20.89 -13.02
CA THR A 444 15.49 -21.14 -14.41
C THR A 444 15.39 -19.81 -15.16
N ALA A 445 16.13 -19.67 -16.26
CA ALA A 445 16.17 -18.49 -17.11
C ALA A 445 16.06 -18.90 -18.58
N ASN A 446 14.90 -19.43 -18.95
CA ASN A 446 14.62 -20.04 -20.24
C ASN A 446 13.86 -19.11 -21.18
N SER A 447 14.01 -19.35 -22.48
CA SER A 447 13.17 -18.74 -23.51
C SER A 447 13.19 -17.21 -23.51
N ASN A 448 14.29 -16.60 -23.05
CA ASN A 448 14.47 -15.16 -23.14
C ASN A 448 14.95 -14.79 -24.55
N ASN A 449 14.54 -13.62 -25.03
CA ASN A 449 14.85 -13.19 -26.39
C ASN A 449 16.32 -12.79 -26.59
N TYR A 450 17.12 -12.73 -25.52
CA TYR A 450 18.58 -12.60 -25.60
C TYR A 450 19.29 -13.69 -24.77
N TYR A 451 19.79 -13.35 -23.59
CA TYR A 451 20.62 -14.22 -22.77
C TYR A 451 19.81 -14.77 -21.59
N GLY A 452 20.05 -16.03 -21.23
CA GLY A 452 19.44 -16.62 -20.04
C GLY A 452 20.02 -16.01 -18.77
N ILE A 453 21.30 -16.28 -18.50
CA ILE A 453 22.05 -15.72 -17.36
C ILE A 453 23.24 -14.93 -17.91
N TYR A 454 23.32 -13.64 -17.58
CA TYR A 454 24.36 -12.75 -18.09
C TYR A 454 25.12 -12.05 -16.96
N LEU A 455 26.44 -12.24 -16.90
CA LEU A 455 27.36 -11.57 -15.99
C LEU A 455 28.26 -10.63 -16.78
N THR A 456 28.30 -9.36 -16.40
CA THR A 456 29.10 -8.36 -17.12
C THR A 456 29.73 -7.31 -16.22
N SER A 457 30.63 -6.50 -16.80
CA SER A 457 31.20 -5.30 -16.16
C SER A 457 31.79 -5.58 -14.78
N SER A 458 32.76 -6.51 -14.72
CA SER A 458 33.46 -6.91 -13.48
C SER A 458 32.57 -7.56 -12.42
N SER A 459 31.52 -8.29 -12.83
CA SER A 459 30.73 -9.14 -11.92
C SER A 459 31.50 -10.43 -11.64
N ASN A 460 32.39 -10.36 -10.65
CA ASN A 460 33.38 -11.38 -10.32
C ASN A 460 32.96 -12.21 -9.10
N TYR A 461 33.60 -13.36 -8.92
CA TYR A 461 33.43 -14.20 -7.71
C TYR A 461 31.99 -14.67 -7.47
N ASN A 462 31.18 -14.77 -8.52
CA ASN A 462 29.82 -15.30 -8.43
C ASN A 462 29.82 -16.82 -8.57
N THR A 463 28.87 -17.47 -7.89
CA THR A 463 28.68 -18.92 -7.90
C THR A 463 27.34 -19.27 -8.52
N LEU A 464 27.36 -20.02 -9.62
CA LEU A 464 26.19 -20.51 -10.34
C LEU A 464 26.16 -22.04 -10.21
N THR A 465 25.20 -22.57 -9.45
CA THR A 465 25.04 -24.03 -9.24
C THR A 465 23.69 -24.52 -9.72
N SER A 466 23.67 -25.55 -10.56
CA SER A 466 22.44 -26.24 -10.99
C SER A 466 21.40 -25.33 -11.66
N ASN A 467 21.80 -24.21 -12.26
CA ASN A 467 20.87 -23.33 -12.98
C ASN A 467 20.58 -23.86 -14.38
N THR A 468 19.39 -23.55 -14.89
CA THR A 468 18.96 -23.89 -16.24
C THR A 468 18.73 -22.62 -17.05
N ALA A 469 19.42 -22.49 -18.18
CA ALA A 469 19.34 -21.35 -19.09
C ALA A 469 19.25 -21.86 -20.54
N SER A 470 18.07 -22.37 -20.89
CA SER A 470 17.83 -23.08 -22.14
C SER A 470 16.85 -22.36 -23.06
N SER A 471 16.93 -22.63 -24.36
CA SER A 471 16.03 -22.08 -25.37
C SER A 471 16.03 -20.55 -25.45
N ASN A 472 17.11 -19.89 -25.02
CA ASN A 472 17.30 -18.46 -25.20
C ASN A 472 17.80 -18.18 -26.62
N TYR A 473 17.43 -17.04 -27.19
CA TYR A 473 17.74 -16.72 -28.59
C TYR A 473 19.25 -16.65 -28.87
N TYR A 474 20.03 -16.12 -27.92
CA TYR A 474 21.49 -16.07 -28.02
C TYR A 474 22.15 -17.08 -27.08
N ASP A 475 22.68 -16.62 -25.95
CA ASP A 475 23.52 -17.45 -25.09
C ASP A 475 22.73 -17.92 -23.88
N GLY A 476 22.90 -19.19 -23.49
CA GLY A 476 22.34 -19.69 -22.24
C GLY A 476 22.97 -18.97 -21.05
N ILE A 477 24.28 -19.11 -20.89
CA ILE A 477 25.07 -18.42 -19.86
C ILE A 477 26.19 -17.62 -20.51
N TYR A 478 26.22 -16.31 -20.29
CA TYR A 478 27.23 -15.41 -20.85
C TYR A 478 28.01 -14.68 -19.75
N LEU A 479 29.33 -14.75 -19.81
CA LEU A 479 30.25 -13.96 -19.00
C LEU A 479 31.03 -13.01 -19.92
N TYR A 480 30.86 -11.70 -19.72
CA TYR A 480 31.61 -10.67 -20.43
C TYR A 480 32.45 -9.87 -19.44
N SER A 481 33.78 -9.88 -19.61
CA SER A 481 34.70 -9.18 -18.70
C SER A 481 34.41 -9.47 -17.22
N SER A 482 34.14 -10.75 -16.90
CA SER A 482 33.71 -11.21 -15.59
C SER A 482 34.56 -12.43 -15.18
N ASN A 483 35.41 -12.22 -14.20
CA ASN A 483 36.49 -13.13 -13.82
C ASN A 483 36.17 -13.88 -12.53
N ASN A 484 36.89 -14.98 -12.28
CA ASN A 484 36.85 -15.71 -11.00
C ASN A 484 35.46 -16.25 -10.62
N ASN A 485 34.60 -16.54 -11.59
CA ASN A 485 33.28 -17.12 -11.35
C ASN A 485 33.33 -18.65 -11.37
N THR A 486 32.44 -19.28 -10.61
CA THR A 486 32.30 -20.75 -10.54
C THR A 486 30.94 -21.18 -11.07
N LEU A 487 30.94 -22.00 -12.11
CA LEU A 487 29.75 -22.57 -12.75
C LEU A 487 29.79 -24.09 -12.54
N THR A 488 28.87 -24.64 -11.74
CA THR A 488 28.79 -26.07 -11.44
C THR A 488 27.42 -26.64 -11.78
N ASN A 489 27.35 -27.77 -12.50
CA ASN A 489 26.11 -28.50 -12.82
C ASN A 489 25.05 -27.67 -13.57
N ASN A 490 25.43 -26.59 -14.26
CA ASN A 490 24.45 -25.77 -14.99
C ASN A 490 24.09 -26.39 -16.34
N THR A 491 22.86 -26.17 -16.80
CA THR A 491 22.35 -26.61 -18.10
C THR A 491 22.08 -25.41 -18.99
N ALA A 492 22.74 -25.33 -20.14
CA ALA A 492 22.59 -24.27 -21.12
C ALA A 492 22.40 -24.86 -22.51
N SER A 493 21.19 -25.35 -22.80
CA SER A 493 20.90 -26.13 -24.01
C SER A 493 19.90 -25.45 -24.94
N ASN A 494 19.92 -25.81 -26.23
CA ASN A 494 19.00 -25.26 -27.22
C ASN A 494 19.08 -23.72 -27.37
N ASN A 495 20.24 -23.13 -27.12
CA ASN A 495 20.50 -21.71 -27.37
C ASN A 495 21.29 -21.54 -28.69
N MET A 496 21.63 -20.31 -29.09
CA MET A 496 22.69 -20.11 -30.09
C MET A 496 24.02 -20.63 -29.55
N ARG A 497 24.43 -20.22 -28.35
CA ARG A 497 25.59 -20.79 -27.66
C ARG A 497 25.21 -21.21 -26.24
N GLY A 498 25.75 -22.32 -25.77
CA GLY A 498 25.45 -22.79 -24.42
C GLY A 498 26.06 -21.88 -23.36
N ILE A 499 27.38 -21.97 -23.19
CA ILE A 499 28.14 -21.16 -22.23
C ILE A 499 29.20 -20.35 -22.97
N TYR A 500 29.14 -19.03 -22.88
CA TYR A 500 30.08 -18.12 -23.54
C TYR A 500 30.88 -17.30 -22.54
N LEU A 501 32.20 -17.30 -22.67
CA LEU A 501 33.13 -16.45 -21.92
C LEU A 501 33.86 -15.52 -22.90
N TYR A 502 33.67 -14.22 -22.75
CA TYR A 502 34.40 -13.18 -23.49
C TYR A 502 35.24 -12.34 -22.54
N SER A 503 36.55 -12.27 -22.79
CA SER A 503 37.50 -11.53 -21.93
C SER A 503 37.34 -11.86 -20.44
N SER A 504 37.01 -13.12 -20.14
CA SER A 504 36.59 -13.57 -18.80
C SER A 504 37.55 -14.67 -18.36
N ASN A 505 38.44 -14.31 -17.44
CA ASN A 505 39.58 -15.13 -17.02
C ASN A 505 39.35 -15.79 -15.67
N ASN A 506 40.13 -16.84 -15.38
CA ASN A 506 40.16 -17.50 -14.07
C ASN A 506 38.80 -18.08 -13.62
N ASN A 507 37.91 -18.42 -14.55
CA ASN A 507 36.63 -19.04 -14.23
C ASN A 507 36.75 -20.57 -14.15
N THR A 508 35.91 -21.18 -13.33
CA THR A 508 35.83 -22.64 -13.17
C THR A 508 34.47 -23.14 -13.64
N LEU A 509 34.47 -24.01 -14.64
CA LEU A 509 33.29 -24.66 -15.21
C LEU A 509 33.40 -26.17 -14.94
N THR A 510 32.56 -26.69 -14.05
CA THR A 510 32.54 -28.11 -13.67
C THR A 510 31.18 -28.75 -13.91
N ASN A 511 31.14 -29.92 -14.57
CA ASN A 511 29.91 -30.71 -14.78
C ASN A 511 28.76 -29.94 -15.47
N ASN A 512 29.05 -28.91 -16.26
CA ASN A 512 28.00 -28.19 -16.97
C ASN A 512 27.61 -28.92 -18.25
N THR A 513 26.34 -28.81 -18.65
CA THR A 513 25.79 -29.36 -19.89
C THR A 513 25.44 -28.22 -20.85
N ALA A 514 26.03 -28.24 -22.03
CA ALA A 514 25.88 -27.23 -23.08
C ALA A 514 25.58 -27.90 -24.42
N ASP A 515 24.47 -28.64 -24.45
CA ASP A 515 24.08 -29.49 -25.57
C ASP A 515 23.09 -28.80 -26.52
N LEU A 516 23.01 -29.30 -27.76
CA LEU A 516 21.96 -28.94 -28.72
C LEU A 516 21.91 -27.44 -29.08
N ASN A 517 23.04 -26.73 -29.01
CA ASN A 517 23.08 -25.32 -29.37
C ASN A 517 23.34 -25.15 -30.88
N SER A 518 22.71 -24.14 -31.49
CA SER A 518 22.78 -23.90 -32.95
C SER A 518 24.10 -23.28 -33.42
N ASP A 519 25.04 -23.07 -32.49
CA ASP A 519 26.42 -22.71 -32.78
C ASP A 519 27.38 -23.53 -31.91
N HIS A 520 27.82 -23.00 -30.76
CA HIS A 520 28.84 -23.63 -29.91
C HIS A 520 28.27 -24.08 -28.57
N GLY A 521 28.75 -25.20 -28.05
CA GLY A 521 28.41 -25.63 -26.68
C GLY A 521 29.06 -24.71 -25.65
N ILE A 522 30.37 -24.82 -25.46
CA ILE A 522 31.16 -23.97 -24.57
C ILE A 522 32.17 -23.17 -25.39
N TYR A 523 32.08 -21.84 -25.34
CA TYR A 523 32.92 -20.95 -26.12
C TYR A 523 33.75 -20.00 -25.23
N LEU A 524 35.06 -20.03 -25.38
CA LEU A 524 36.00 -19.12 -24.72
C LEU A 524 36.66 -18.23 -25.78
N HIS A 525 36.48 -16.92 -25.64
CA HIS A 525 37.05 -15.90 -26.53
C HIS A 525 37.86 -14.91 -25.70
N LYS A 526 39.16 -14.76 -26.00
CA LYS A 526 40.11 -13.91 -25.25
C LYS A 526 40.06 -14.19 -23.74
N SER A 527 39.83 -15.45 -23.38
CA SER A 527 39.54 -15.88 -22.02
C SER A 527 40.58 -16.90 -21.59
N SER A 528 41.48 -16.48 -20.70
CA SER A 528 42.65 -17.25 -20.28
C SER A 528 42.51 -17.77 -18.85
N ASN A 529 43.32 -18.79 -18.52
CA ASN A 529 43.42 -19.36 -17.17
C ASN A 529 42.10 -19.94 -16.62
N ASN A 530 41.18 -20.37 -17.50
CA ASN A 530 39.94 -21.01 -17.05
C ASN A 530 40.13 -22.52 -16.87
N THR A 531 39.36 -23.12 -15.96
CA THR A 531 39.32 -24.57 -15.75
C THR A 531 37.99 -25.13 -16.21
N LEU A 532 38.02 -26.07 -17.16
CA LEU A 532 36.86 -26.80 -17.67
C LEU A 532 37.02 -28.27 -17.30
N SER A 533 36.25 -28.76 -16.34
CA SER A 533 36.28 -30.16 -15.91
C SER A 533 34.94 -30.86 -16.09
N SER A 534 34.94 -32.03 -16.72
CA SER A 534 33.78 -32.93 -16.77
C SER A 534 32.52 -32.30 -17.38
N ASN A 535 32.68 -31.28 -18.23
CA ASN A 535 31.56 -30.66 -18.93
C ASN A 535 31.15 -31.49 -20.14
N ILE A 536 29.88 -31.38 -20.50
CA ILE A 536 29.26 -32.07 -21.63
C ILE A 536 28.81 -30.99 -22.63
N ALA A 537 29.23 -31.11 -23.89
CA ALA A 537 28.90 -30.20 -24.97
C ALA A 537 28.67 -30.98 -26.28
N ASN A 538 27.57 -31.74 -26.31
CA ASN A 538 27.22 -32.63 -27.41
C ASN A 538 26.21 -32.00 -28.37
N LEU A 539 26.19 -32.51 -29.60
CA LEU A 539 25.13 -32.24 -30.58
C LEU A 539 24.94 -30.73 -30.87
N ASN A 540 26.02 -29.95 -30.81
CA ASN A 540 26.02 -28.56 -31.23
C ASN A 540 26.33 -28.47 -32.72
N ASP A 541 25.69 -27.53 -33.42
CA ASP A 541 25.81 -27.41 -34.88
C ASP A 541 27.24 -27.10 -35.34
N ASN A 542 28.07 -26.46 -34.50
CA ASN A 542 29.48 -26.22 -34.76
C ASN A 542 30.41 -26.94 -33.76
N ASN A 543 31.03 -26.22 -32.84
CA ASN A 543 32.05 -26.78 -31.94
C ASN A 543 31.42 -27.15 -30.60
N GLY A 544 31.78 -28.31 -30.04
CA GLY A 544 31.40 -28.65 -28.67
C GLY A 544 32.08 -27.70 -27.67
N ILE A 545 33.42 -27.66 -27.67
CA ILE A 545 34.22 -26.71 -26.89
C ILE A 545 35.16 -25.95 -27.81
N TYR A 546 35.05 -24.62 -27.82
CA TYR A 546 35.86 -23.75 -28.69
C TYR A 546 36.69 -22.74 -27.89
N LEU A 547 38.00 -22.73 -28.12
CA LEU A 547 38.93 -21.76 -27.54
C LEU A 547 39.50 -20.88 -28.67
N TYR A 548 39.22 -19.59 -28.62
CA TYR A 548 39.51 -18.63 -29.70
C TYR A 548 40.28 -17.41 -29.21
N LEU A 549 41.20 -16.94 -30.06
CA LEU A 549 41.97 -15.69 -29.96
C LEU A 549 42.56 -15.44 -28.57
N SER A 550 43.77 -15.97 -28.35
CA SER A 550 44.55 -15.77 -27.13
C SER A 550 43.82 -16.23 -25.88
N SER A 551 42.96 -17.26 -26.00
CA SER A 551 42.40 -17.97 -24.85
C SER A 551 43.43 -18.98 -24.39
N ASN A 552 44.43 -18.53 -23.62
CA ASN A 552 45.61 -19.31 -23.27
C ASN A 552 45.52 -19.87 -21.84
N TYR A 553 46.30 -20.92 -21.58
CA TYR A 553 46.46 -21.52 -20.25
C TYR A 553 45.15 -22.02 -19.62
N ASN A 554 44.19 -22.42 -20.45
CA ASN A 554 42.95 -23.04 -19.99
C ASN A 554 43.15 -24.55 -19.81
N MET A 555 42.72 -25.08 -18.68
CA MET A 555 42.83 -26.51 -18.37
C MET A 555 41.54 -27.24 -18.73
N LEU A 556 41.61 -28.21 -19.64
CA LEU A 556 40.47 -29.04 -20.04
C LEU A 556 40.70 -30.47 -19.54
N THR A 557 39.82 -30.99 -18.68
CA THR A 557 39.94 -32.34 -18.11
C THR A 557 38.60 -33.06 -18.17
N ASN A 558 38.58 -34.30 -18.68
CA ASN A 558 37.40 -35.18 -18.71
C ASN A 558 36.14 -34.59 -19.39
N ASN A 559 36.29 -33.60 -20.27
CA ASN A 559 35.15 -33.03 -20.99
C ASN A 559 34.70 -33.96 -22.13
N ILE A 560 33.40 -33.97 -22.41
CA ILE A 560 32.77 -34.77 -23.46
C ILE A 560 32.17 -33.83 -24.51
N ALA A 561 32.55 -33.99 -25.78
CA ALA A 561 32.09 -33.14 -26.87
C ALA A 561 31.84 -33.96 -28.14
N ASN A 562 30.78 -34.76 -28.12
CA ASN A 562 30.44 -35.70 -29.19
C ASN A 562 29.42 -35.13 -30.18
N SER A 563 29.46 -35.64 -31.41
CA SER A 563 28.47 -35.35 -32.45
C SER A 563 28.33 -33.85 -32.76
N ASN A 564 29.46 -33.15 -32.74
CA ASN A 564 29.62 -31.76 -33.17
C ASN A 564 30.42 -31.74 -34.50
N ASN A 565 30.47 -30.62 -35.23
CA ASN A 565 31.41 -30.47 -36.36
C ASN A 565 32.87 -30.65 -35.92
N TYR A 566 33.22 -30.06 -34.79
CA TYR A 566 34.45 -30.38 -34.06
C TYR A 566 34.13 -30.57 -32.58
N GLY A 567 34.69 -31.61 -31.95
CA GLY A 567 34.50 -31.84 -30.53
C GLY A 567 35.14 -30.73 -29.69
N ILE A 568 36.46 -30.63 -29.73
CA ILE A 568 37.24 -29.56 -29.09
C ILE A 568 38.11 -28.90 -30.16
N TYR A 569 37.99 -27.59 -30.32
CA TYR A 569 38.74 -26.82 -31.32
C TYR A 569 39.49 -25.65 -30.66
N LEU A 570 40.76 -25.49 -31.00
CA LEU A 570 41.63 -24.41 -30.52
C LEU A 570 42.11 -23.61 -31.72
N TYR A 571 41.85 -22.31 -31.72
CA TYR A 571 42.32 -21.40 -32.76
C TYR A 571 43.02 -20.18 -32.14
N SER A 572 44.26 -19.95 -32.57
CA SER A 572 45.14 -18.90 -32.05
C SER A 572 45.21 -18.88 -30.52
N SER A 573 45.31 -20.06 -29.90
CA SER A 573 45.24 -20.28 -28.45
C SER A 573 46.24 -21.37 -28.03
N SER A 574 46.86 -21.25 -26.85
CA SER A 574 47.87 -22.19 -26.30
C SER A 574 47.39 -22.76 -24.95
N ASN A 575 47.04 -24.04 -24.87
CA ASN A 575 46.35 -24.66 -23.71
C ASN A 575 46.81 -26.09 -23.43
#